data_AF-A0A354Q8Y8-F1
#
_entry.id   AF-A0A354Q8Y8-F1
#
_cell.length_a   1.000
_cell.length_b   1.000
_cell.length_c   1.000
_cell.angle_alpha   90.00
_cell.angle_beta   90.00
_cell.angle_gamma   90.00
#
_symmetry.space_group_name_H-M   'P 1'
#
loop_
_entity.id
_entity.type
_entity.pdbx_description
1 polymer ?
#
loop_
_entity_poly.entity_id
_entity_poly.type
_entity_poly.pdbx_seq_one_letter_code
_entity_poly.pdbx_strand_id
1 'polypeptide(L)' 'FDRSAPCSDLHKVEEVGHIERGKITLSVNGEKRQQGDISDMIWSVAEVISSLSSFFELCPGDLIFTGTP' A
#
# COMPACT_ATOMS: atom_id res chain seq x y z
N PHE A 1 -17.06 -1.73 -5.14
CA PHE A 1 -18.33 -2.42 -4.81
C PHE A 1 -18.36 -2.66 -3.31
N ASP A 2 -19.48 -3.10 -2.73
CA ASP A 2 -19.55 -3.28 -1.29
C ASP A 2 -18.48 -4.26 -0.79
N ARG A 3 -17.78 -3.88 0.30
CA ARG A 3 -16.70 -4.68 0.91
C ARG A 3 -15.51 -4.97 -0.02
N SER A 4 -15.26 -4.13 -1.03
CA SER A 4 -14.19 -4.35 -2.02
C SER A 4 -12.78 -3.95 -1.56
N ALA A 5 -12.63 -3.33 -0.40
CA ALA A 5 -11.34 -2.85 0.11
C ALA A 5 -11.06 -3.37 1.54
N PRO A 6 -10.82 -4.69 1.72
CA PRO A 6 -10.35 -5.21 3.00
C PRO A 6 -9.06 -4.50 3.42
N CYS A 7 -8.98 -4.10 4.68
CA CYS A 7 -7.82 -3.39 5.24
C CYS A 7 -7.56 -3.90 6.67
N SER A 8 -6.28 -4.01 7.04
CA SER A 8 -5.87 -4.35 8.40
C SER A 8 -5.80 -3.10 9.29
N ASP A 9 -5.31 -3.28 10.51
CA ASP A 9 -5.02 -2.16 11.42
C ASP A 9 -3.98 -1.19 10.82
N LEU A 10 -4.09 0.08 11.21
CA LEU A 10 -3.13 1.12 10.85
C LEU A 10 -1.94 1.09 11.81
N HIS A 11 -0.74 1.07 11.23
CA HIS A 11 0.51 1.26 11.97
C HIS A 11 0.97 2.71 11.86
N LYS A 12 1.32 3.31 12.99
CA LYS A 12 1.79 4.70 12.99
C LYS A 12 3.21 4.79 12.46
N VAL A 13 3.48 5.82 11.68
CA VAL A 13 4.82 6.08 11.12
C VAL A 13 5.89 6.26 12.21
N GLU A 14 5.53 6.76 13.39
CA GLU A 14 6.45 6.88 14.54
C GLU A 14 6.97 5.52 15.06
N GLU A 15 6.24 4.44 14.82
CA GLU A 15 6.58 3.09 15.28
C GLU A 15 7.34 2.29 14.21
N VAL A 16 6.97 2.45 12.93
CA VAL A 16 7.46 1.60 11.83
C VAL A 16 8.31 2.34 10.79
N GLY A 17 8.38 3.67 10.86
CA GLY A 17 9.02 4.52 9.85
C GLY A 17 8.29 4.52 8.50
N HIS A 18 8.93 5.11 7.49
CA HIS A 18 8.49 4.98 6.09
C HIS A 18 9.09 3.70 5.50
N ILE A 19 8.23 2.75 5.12
CA ILE A 19 8.65 1.42 4.67
C ILE A 19 9.07 1.49 3.19
N GLU A 20 10.36 1.27 2.92
CA GLU A 20 10.90 1.22 1.54
C GLU A 20 11.18 -0.21 1.06
N ARG A 21 11.25 -1.18 1.98
CA ARG A 21 11.44 -2.61 1.71
C ARG A 21 10.57 -3.41 2.63
N GLY A 22 9.95 -4.45 2.12
CA GLY A 22 9.05 -5.28 2.91
C GLY A 22 8.30 -6.25 2.04
N LYS A 23 8.29 -7.51 2.48
CA LYS A 23 7.63 -8.58 1.75
C LYS A 23 6.12 -8.47 1.86
N ILE A 24 5.44 -8.52 0.71
CA ILE A 24 3.98 -8.62 0.61
C ILE A 24 3.66 -10.03 0.13
N THR A 25 2.72 -10.72 0.80
CA THR A 25 2.27 -12.05 0.38
C THR A 25 0.78 -12.22 0.56
N LEU A 26 0.17 -13.00 -0.33
CA LEU A 26 -1.21 -13.46 -0.20
C LEU A 26 -1.25 -14.98 -0.33
N SER A 27 -1.97 -15.64 0.58
CA SER A 27 -2.22 -17.08 0.53
C SER A 27 -3.73 -17.35 0.53
N VAL A 28 -4.16 -18.33 -0.25
CA VAL A 28 -5.54 -18.81 -0.32
C VAL A 28 -5.56 -20.26 0.13
N ASN A 29 -6.30 -20.56 1.19
CA ASN A 29 -6.36 -21.91 1.79
C ASN A 29 -4.97 -22.46 2.16
N GLY A 30 -4.08 -21.60 2.65
CA GLY A 30 -2.70 -21.98 3.00
C GLY A 30 -1.73 -22.05 1.81
N GLU A 31 -2.20 -21.94 0.57
CA GLU A 31 -1.36 -21.93 -0.62
C GLU A 31 -1.00 -20.49 -1.02
N LYS A 32 0.29 -20.20 -1.18
CA LYS A 32 0.75 -18.88 -1.63
C LYS A 32 0.31 -18.61 -3.08
N ARG A 33 -0.31 -17.45 -3.32
CA ARG A 33 -0.78 -17.01 -4.64
C ARG A 33 -0.11 -15.73 -5.13
N GLN A 34 0.30 -14.84 -4.22
CA GLN A 34 1.07 -13.64 -4.55
C GLN A 34 2.26 -13.48 -3.62
N GLN A 35 3.36 -12.96 -4.15
CA GLN A 35 4.55 -12.59 -3.40
C GLN A 35 5.32 -11.52 -4.16
N GLY A 36 5.68 -10.44 -3.47
CA GLY A 36 6.61 -9.42 -3.96
C GLY A 36 7.24 -8.66 -2.80
N ASP A 37 8.05 -7.66 -3.11
CA ASP A 37 8.58 -6.70 -2.14
C ASP A 37 8.10 -5.28 -2.48
N ILE A 38 7.97 -4.42 -1.45
CA ILE A 38 7.68 -2.99 -1.64
C ILE A 38 8.74 -2.33 -2.53
N SER A 39 9.99 -2.80 -2.51
CA SER A 39 11.03 -2.29 -3.40
C SER A 39 10.80 -2.58 -4.89
N ASP A 40 9.88 -3.49 -5.22
CA ASP A 40 9.55 -3.82 -6.61
C ASP A 40 8.52 -2.83 -7.21
N MET A 41 8.01 -1.88 -6.42
CA MET A 41 7.10 -0.85 -6.90
C MET A 41 7.79 0.02 -7.95
N ILE A 42 7.15 0.19 -9.12
CA ILE A 42 7.65 1.06 -10.20
C ILE A 42 7.73 2.52 -9.73
N TRP A 43 6.78 2.94 -8.88
CA TRP A 43 6.68 4.27 -8.30
C TRP A 43 6.72 4.11 -6.78
N SER A 44 7.62 4.80 -6.11
CA SER A 44 7.68 4.83 -4.64
C SER A 44 6.41 5.45 -4.04
N VAL A 45 6.16 5.19 -2.75
CA VAL A 45 5.03 5.79 -2.02
C VAL A 45 5.03 7.32 -2.12
N ALA A 46 6.21 7.94 -2.04
CA ALA A 46 6.36 9.38 -2.18
C ALA A 46 5.98 9.89 -3.58
N GLU A 47 6.40 9.18 -4.64
CA GLU A 47 6.05 9.53 -6.03
C GLU A 47 4.55 9.37 -6.29
N VAL A 48 3.93 8.33 -5.74
CA VAL A 48 2.47 8.13 -5.83
C VAL A 48 1.72 9.29 -5.18
N ILE A 49 2.09 9.68 -3.95
CA ILE A 49 1.46 10.80 -3.24
C ILE A 49 1.64 12.09 -4.03
N SER A 50 2.87 12.42 -4.44
CA SER A 50 3.17 13.64 -5.19
C SER A 50 2.37 13.71 -6.49
N SER A 51 2.30 12.60 -7.22
CA SER A 51 1.62 12.58 -8.52
C SER A 51 0.10 12.64 -8.36
N LEU A 52 -0.48 11.88 -7.43
CA LEU A 52 -1.92 11.93 -7.16
C LEU A 52 -2.36 13.32 -6.68
N SER A 53 -1.55 13.97 -5.83
CA SER A 53 -1.83 15.32 -5.32
C SER A 53 -1.86 16.42 -6.39
N SER A 54 -1.31 16.15 -7.59
CA SER A 54 -1.40 17.08 -8.72
C SER A 54 -2.75 17.06 -9.43
N PHE A 55 -3.55 15.99 -9.22
CA PHE A 55 -4.88 15.82 -9.81
C PHE A 55 -6.00 16.08 -8.80
N PHE A 56 -5.78 15.73 -7.54
CA PHE A 56 -6.77 15.84 -6.47
C PHE A 56 -6.14 16.39 -5.20
N GLU A 57 -6.86 17.21 -4.46
CA GLU A 57 -6.46 17.59 -3.11
C GLU A 57 -6.56 16.36 -2.18
N LEU A 58 -5.48 16.06 -1.47
CA LEU A 58 -5.44 14.97 -0.49
C LEU A 58 -5.81 15.51 0.89
N CYS A 59 -6.76 14.85 1.55
CA CYS A 59 -7.25 15.21 2.87
C CYS A 59 -6.78 14.20 3.94
N PRO A 60 -6.68 14.64 5.21
CA PRO A 60 -6.48 13.71 6.32
C PRO A 60 -7.58 12.65 6.34
N GLY A 61 -7.18 11.37 6.36
CA GLY A 61 -8.09 10.23 6.32
C GLY A 61 -8.20 9.55 4.95
N ASP A 62 -7.66 10.16 3.88
CA ASP A 62 -7.59 9.51 2.58
C ASP A 62 -6.63 8.32 2.60
N LEU A 63 -7.01 7.25 1.89
CA LEU A 63 -6.22 6.02 1.76
C LEU A 63 -5.85 5.76 0.30
N ILE A 64 -4.59 5.38 0.07
CA ILE A 64 -4.07 5.06 -1.27
C ILE A 64 -3.66 3.59 -1.30
N PHE A 65 -4.30 2.81 -2.18
CA PHE A 65 -3.89 1.43 -2.47
C PHE A 65 -2.86 1.46 -3.60
N THR A 66 -1.61 1.13 -3.28
CA THR A 66 -0.45 1.37 -4.14
C THR A 66 -0.21 0.32 -5.23
N GLY A 67 -1.19 -0.56 -5.46
CA GLY A 67 -1.09 -1.68 -6.40
C GLY A 67 -0.91 -3.02 -5.71
N THR A 68 -0.62 -4.04 -6.50
CA THR A 68 -0.46 -5.42 -6.03
C THR A 68 0.73 -6.06 -6.75
N PRO A 69 1.55 -6.87 -6.05
CA PRO A 69 2.62 -7.65 -6.68
C PRO A 69 2.09 -8.87 -7.46
#